data_AF-A0A520FXE0-F1
#
_entry.id   AF-A0A520FXE0-F1
#
_cell.length_a   1.000
_cell.length_b   1.000
_cell.length_c   1.000
_cell.angle_alpha   90.00
_cell.angle_beta   90.00
_cell.angle_gamma   90.00
#
_symmetry.space_group_name_H-M   'P 1'
#
loop_
_entity.id
_entity.type
_entity.pdbx_description
1 polymer ?
#
loop_
_entity_poly.entity_id
_entity_poly.type
_entity_poly.pdbx_seq_one_letter_code
_entity_poly.pdbx_strand_id
1 'polypeptide(L)'
;MELGGSPVIVESRPGGASVPAALAVAKAAPDGYTLFLGINTTHTQVPHMFTRSPYDPFTEFTPITQVYRNGSILVASPSVAASDLRELIALSRKDGP
;
A
#
# COMPACT_ATOMS: atom_id res chain seq x y z
N MET A 1 -8.40 -15.91 -14.31
CA MET A 1 -7.21 -16.44 -13.62
C MET A 1 -7.64 -17.74 -12.98
N GLU A 2 -6.95 -18.85 -13.26
CA GLU A 2 -7.20 -20.12 -12.58
C GLU A 2 -6.01 -20.41 -11.66
N LEU A 3 -6.31 -20.77 -10.41
CA LEU A 3 -5.32 -21.26 -9.45
C LEU A 3 -5.68 -22.72 -9.17
N GLY A 4 -4.93 -23.66 -9.76
CA GLY A 4 -5.19 -25.10 -9.60
C GLY A 4 -6.53 -25.59 -10.17
N GLY A 5 -7.06 -24.94 -11.22
CA GLY A 5 -8.34 -25.30 -11.85
C GLY A 5 -9.57 -24.64 -11.22
N SER A 6 -9.40 -23.81 -10.20
CA SER A 6 -10.46 -23.00 -9.59
C SER A 6 -10.41 -21.55 -10.08
N PRO A 7 -11.56 -20.89 -10.33
CA PRO A 7 -11.60 -19.50 -10.73
C PRO A 7 -11.14 -18.57 -9.59
N VAL A 8 -10.35 -17.56 -9.95
CA VAL A 8 -9.95 -16.49 -9.04
C VAL A 8 -10.85 -15.29 -9.28
N ILE A 9 -11.59 -14.87 -8.24
CA ILE A 9 -12.43 -13.67 -8.25
C ILE A 9 -11.68 -12.52 -7.58
N VAL A 10 -11.58 -11.39 -8.27
CA VAL A 10 -10.93 -10.18 -7.75
C VAL A 10 -12.00 -9.20 -7.27
N GLU A 11 -11.97 -8.88 -5.97
CA GLU A 11 -12.86 -7.91 -5.36
C GLU A 11 -12.06 -6.70 -4.86
N SER A 12 -12.39 -5.51 -5.37
CA SER A 12 -11.77 -4.25 -4.93
C SER A 12 -12.53 -3.65 -3.75
N ARG A 13 -11.87 -3.51 -2.60
CA ARG A 13 -12.41 -2.84 -1.41
C ARG A 13 -11.58 -1.59 -1.05
N PRO A 14 -11.76 -0.45 -1.77
CA PRO A 14 -10.96 0.75 -1.58
C PRO A 14 -11.33 1.54 -0.32
N GLY A 15 -10.51 2.54 0.02
CA GLY A 15 -10.78 3.51 1.09
C GLY A 15 -9.91 3.31 2.33
N GLY A 16 -9.70 4.39 3.09
CA GLY A 16 -9.01 4.38 4.38
C GLY A 16 -7.67 3.63 4.37
N ALA A 17 -6.77 3.95 3.43
CA ALA A 17 -5.48 3.27 3.28
C ALA A 17 -5.58 1.75 3.05
N SER A 18 -6.64 1.29 2.37
CA SER A 18 -6.99 -0.11 2.11
C SER A 18 -7.29 -0.95 3.35
N VAL A 19 -7.57 -0.30 4.49
CA VAL A 19 -7.96 -0.97 5.74
C VAL A 19 -9.19 -1.87 5.60
N PRO A 20 -10.27 -1.50 4.86
CA PRO A 20 -11.43 -2.38 4.70
C PRO A 20 -11.10 -3.73 4.05
N ALA A 21 -10.20 -3.74 3.06
CA ALA A 21 -9.74 -4.96 2.40
C ALA A 21 -8.93 -5.84 3.36
N ALA A 22 -8.00 -5.24 4.10
CA ALA A 22 -7.17 -5.96 5.07
C ALA A 22 -8.04 -6.60 6.17
N LEU A 23 -8.98 -5.86 6.75
CA LEU A 23 -9.88 -6.37 7.79
C LEU A 23 -10.80 -7.48 7.30
N ALA A 24 -11.23 -7.43 6.04
CA ALA A 24 -12.04 -8.49 5.46
C ALA A 24 -11.30 -9.82 5.40
N VAL A 25 -10.02 -9.78 5.02
CA VAL A 25 -9.18 -10.98 4.88
C VAL A 25 -8.68 -11.46 6.24
N ALA A 26 -8.27 -10.56 7.14
CA ALA A 26 -7.86 -10.91 8.51
C ALA A 26 -8.97 -11.62 9.31
N LYS A 27 -10.25 -11.32 9.01
CA LYS A 27 -11.43 -11.94 9.63
C LYS A 27 -11.97 -13.16 8.87
N ALA A 28 -11.40 -13.48 7.70
CA ALA A 28 -11.83 -14.62 6.92
C ALA A 28 -11.40 -15.94 7.57
N ALA A 29 -12.00 -17.04 7.15
CA ALA A 29 -11.52 -18.36 7.54
C ALA A 29 -10.09 -18.56 7.00
N PRO A 30 -9.14 -19.09 7.79
CA PRO A 30 -7.76 -19.34 7.36
C PRO A 30 -7.66 -20.62 6.51
N ASP A 31 -8.48 -20.72 5.46
CA ASP A 31 -8.62 -21.90 4.58
C ASP A 31 -7.91 -21.75 3.22
N GLY A 32 -7.31 -20.58 2.97
CA GLY A 32 -6.56 -20.27 1.75
C GLY A 32 -7.40 -19.78 0.57
N TYR A 33 -8.73 -19.66 0.69
CA TYR A 33 -9.60 -19.18 -0.40
C TYR A 33 -9.79 -17.67 -0.41
N THR A 34 -9.48 -17.00 0.70
CA THR A 34 -9.54 -15.54 0.81
C THR A 34 -8.13 -14.99 0.95
N LEU A 35 -7.64 -14.32 -0.10
CA LEU A 35 -6.28 -13.81 -0.17
C LEU A 35 -6.30 -12.28 -0.21
N PHE A 36 -5.25 -11.67 0.35
CA PHE A 36 -5.07 -10.23 0.31
C PHE A 36 -3.87 -9.85 -0.55
N LEU A 37 -4.08 -8.95 -1.52
CA LEU A 37 -2.98 -8.27 -2.18
C LEU A 37 -2.44 -7.17 -1.26
N GLY A 38 -1.52 -7.55 -0.37
CA GLY A 38 -0.86 -6.64 0.55
C GLY A 38 0.06 -5.63 -0.16
N ILE A 39 0.05 -4.40 0.34
CA ILE A 39 0.90 -3.30 -0.14
C ILE A 39 1.63 -2.62 1.04
N ASN A 40 2.67 -1.84 0.76
CA ASN A 40 3.43 -1.10 1.78
C ASN A 40 2.52 -0.28 2.72
N THR A 41 1.49 0.36 2.17
CA THR A 41 0.51 1.13 2.95
C THR A 41 -0.14 0.28 4.05
N THR A 42 -0.63 -0.90 3.72
CA THR A 42 -1.35 -1.76 4.67
C THR A 42 -0.45 -2.43 5.71
N HIS A 43 0.72 -2.92 5.30
CA HIS A 43 1.57 -3.73 6.17
C HIS A 43 2.69 -2.94 6.87
N THR A 44 2.96 -1.70 6.43
CA THR A 44 4.02 -0.86 7.00
C THR A 44 3.48 0.49 7.47
N GLN A 45 2.70 1.20 6.65
CA GLN A 45 2.28 2.57 7.02
C GLN A 45 1.15 2.59 8.06
N VAL A 46 0.07 1.82 7.86
CA VAL A 46 -1.10 1.79 8.76
C VAL A 46 -0.73 1.55 10.23
N PRO A 47 0.13 0.58 10.60
CA PRO A 47 0.54 0.37 12.00
C PRO A 47 1.22 1.58 12.66
N HIS A 48 1.81 2.47 11.86
CA HIS A 48 2.54 3.64 12.34
C HIS A 48 1.80 4.96 12.15
N MET A 49 0.76 4.98 11.31
CA MET A 49 -0.05 6.18 11.05
C MET A 49 -1.26 6.31 11.97
N PHE A 50 -1.80 5.18 12.45
CA PHE A 50 -2.94 5.17 13.35
C PHE A 50 -2.47 4.96 14.79
N THR A 51 -2.95 5.80 15.72
CA THR A 51 -2.68 5.64 17.17
C THR A 51 -3.09 4.27 17.68
N ARG A 52 -4.12 3.67 17.08
CA ARG A 52 -4.48 2.28 17.28
C ARG A 52 -4.67 1.62 15.91
N SER A 53 -3.72 0.75 15.55
CA SER A 53 -3.84 -0.03 14.32
C SER A 53 -5.10 -0.90 14.35
N PRO A 54 -5.88 -0.97 13.26
CA PRO A 54 -7.07 -1.80 13.18
C PRO A 54 -6.78 -3.30 13.08
N TYR A 55 -5.54 -3.69 12.76
CA TYR A 55 -5.03 -5.06 12.68
C TYR A 55 -3.51 -5.07 12.93
N ASP A 56 -2.96 -6.22 13.30
CA ASP A 56 -1.52 -6.46 13.31
C ASP A 56 -1.07 -7.20 12.03
N PRO A 57 -0.38 -6.54 11.08
CA PRO A 57 0.01 -7.17 9.83
C PRO A 57 1.06 -8.28 9.98
N PHE A 58 1.73 -8.39 11.13
CA PHE A 58 2.78 -9.38 11.37
C PHE A 58 2.26 -10.66 12.03
N THR A 59 1.09 -10.59 12.68
CA THR A 59 0.50 -11.75 13.37
C THR A 59 -0.82 -12.21 12.75
N GLU A 60 -1.57 -11.32 12.08
CA GLU A 60 -2.87 -11.64 11.48
C GLU A 60 -2.79 -12.06 9.99
N PHE A 61 -1.59 -12.05 9.39
CA PHE A 61 -1.39 -12.43 7.99
C PHE A 61 -0.23 -13.40 7.83
N THR A 62 -0.41 -14.40 6.96
CA THR A 62 0.67 -15.31 6.53
C THR A 62 1.23 -14.83 5.18
N PRO A 63 2.50 -14.41 5.08
CA PRO A 63 3.10 -14.02 3.81
C PRO A 63 3.20 -15.21 2.86
N ILE A 64 2.75 -15.04 1.61
CA ILE A 64 2.82 -16.09 0.58
C ILE A 64 4.00 -15.83 -0.37
N THR A 65 3.97 -14.71 -1.09
CA THR A 65 5.02 -14.34 -2.04
C THR A 65 4.96 -12.85 -2.39
N GLN A 66 6.09 -12.27 -2.79
CA GLN A 66 6.13 -10.91 -3.33
C GLN A 66 5.83 -10.94 -4.83
N VAL A 67 4.68 -10.39 -5.22
CA VAL A 67 4.26 -10.39 -6.64
C VAL A 67 4.69 -9.14 -7.41
N TYR A 68 5.01 -8.03 -6.72
CA TYR A 68 5.54 -6.83 -7.35
C TYR A 68 6.43 -6.03 -6.39
N ARG A 69 7.31 -5.20 -6.95
CA ARG A 69 8.07 -4.18 -6.23
C ARG A 69 7.96 -2.87 -7.00
N ASN A 70 7.61 -1.79 -6.32
CA ASN A 70 7.53 -0.45 -6.90
C ASN A 70 8.64 0.46 -6.35
N GLY A 71 9.09 1.40 -7.18
CA GLY A 71 9.95 2.50 -6.77
C GLY A 71 9.17 3.82 -6.82
N SER A 72 9.36 4.68 -5.83
CA SER A 72 8.81 6.03 -5.86
C SER A 72 9.66 6.92 -6.76
N ILE A 73 9.02 7.70 -7.62
CA ILE A 73 9.67 8.69 -8.47
C ILE A 73 9.14 10.09 -8.12
N LEU A 74 10.04 11.08 -8.14
CA LEU A 74 9.68 12.48 -7.95
C LEU A 74 9.44 13.09 -9.32
N VAL A 75 8.23 13.59 -9.56
CA VAL A 75 7.82 14.22 -10.82
C VAL A 75 7.28 15.61 -10.51
N ALA A 76 7.75 16.61 -11.24
CA ALA A 76 7.28 17.99 -11.14
C ALA A 76 6.53 18.38 -12.41
N SER A 77 5.59 19.32 -12.28
CA SER A 77 5.00 19.99 -13.44
C SER A 77 6.10 20.72 -14.22
N PRO A 78 6.04 20.80 -15.56
CA PRO A 78 6.96 21.62 -16.35
C PRO A 78 7.03 23.09 -15.92
N SER A 79 6.01 23.59 -15.22
CA SER A 79 5.95 24.95 -14.68
C SER A 79 6.76 25.17 -13.40
N VAL A 80 7.28 24.12 -12.76
CA VAL A 80 8.09 24.24 -11.55
C VAL A 80 9.49 24.72 -11.95
N ALA A 81 9.96 25.81 -11.34
CA ALA A 81 11.26 26.40 -11.61
C ALA A 81 12.42 25.62 -10.95
N ALA A 82 12.47 24.31 -11.21
CA ALA A 82 13.53 23.41 -10.78
C ALA A 82 13.71 22.29 -11.81
N SER A 83 14.92 22.17 -12.33
CA SER A 83 15.30 21.19 -13.36
C SER A 83 15.93 19.93 -12.77
N ASP A 84 16.31 19.99 -11.49
CA ASP A 84 16.86 18.86 -10.75
C ASP A 84 16.46 18.89 -9.26
N LEU A 85 16.87 17.86 -8.53
CA LEU A 85 16.56 17.72 -7.10
C LEU A 85 17.21 18.81 -6.24
N ARG A 86 18.41 19.30 -6.61
CA ARG A 86 19.11 20.35 -5.86
C ARG A 86 18.37 21.67 -5.97
N GLU A 87 17.97 22.04 -7.19
CA GLU A 87 17.16 23.22 -7.46
C GLU A 87 15.80 23.12 -6.77
N LEU A 88 15.16 21.94 -6.79
CA LEU A 88 13.87 21.74 -6.13
C LEU A 88 13.97 21.89 -4.60
N ILE A 89 15.04 21.40 -3.99
CA ILE A 89 15.32 21.60 -2.56
C ILE A 89 15.56 23.09 -2.26
N ALA A 90 16.32 23.79 -3.10
CA ALA A 90 16.57 25.22 -2.93
C ALA A 90 15.25 26.02 -3.04
N LEU A 91 14.40 25.69 -4.02
CA LEU A 91 13.09 26.29 -4.23
C LEU A 91 12.17 26.08 -3.02
N SER A 92 12.06 24.85 -2.51
CA SER A 92 11.23 24.51 -1.34
C SER A 92 11.62 25.27 -0.07
N ARG A 93 12.89 25.66 0.08
CA ARG A 93 13.36 26.45 1.23
C ARG A 93 13.08 27.94 1.09
N LYS A 94 12.93 28.43 -0.14
CA LYS A 94 12.68 29.84 -0.43
C LYS A 94 11.20 30.18 -0.34
N ASP A 95 10.35 29.26 -0.82
CA ASP A 95 8.89 29.47 -0.95
C ASP A 95 8.07 28.73 0.14
N GLY A 96 8.73 28.10 1.11
CA GLY A 96 8.06 27.51 2.27
C GLY A 96 7.55 28.57 3.25
N PRO A 97 6.51 28.29 4.07
CA PRO A 97 6.21 29.09 5.25
C PRO A 97 7.38 29.10 6.24
#